data_AF-A0A6C0B7N3-F1
#
_entry.id   AF-A0A6C0B7N3-F1
#
_cell.length_a   1.000
_cell.length_b   1.000
_cell.length_c   1.000
_cell.angle_alpha   90.00
_cell.angle_beta   90.00
_cell.angle_gamma   90.00
#
_symmetry.space_group_name_H-M   'P 1'
#
loop_
_entity.id
_entity.type
_entity.pdbx_description
1 polymer ?
#
loop_
_entity_poly.entity_id
_entity_poly.type
_entity_poly.pdbx_seq_one_letter_code
_entity_poly.pdbx_strand_id
1 'polypeptide(L)'
;MEFNYLSLGNECSSALVLKDLNLRTGSHPFDWTETPFKALSACLQTDFTMFHKNVHLDEMKRNVIDEYGIRYPHDYPVKLLSNFKCSADGFIAGRLVEDDWYKYTEQVSEKYGRRIERFRNVMADKSKPIIILYRDKYENALIVKQILEKTYNREHLIIVVATNETIVWPNPAIVLCNPESGGKWNDKDIWLGAIQSAAQRYPFLSAKPIIVNKRFDMRI
;
A
#
# COMPACT_ATOMS: atom_id res chain seq x y z
N MET A 1 -12.05 -15.55 -11.34
CA MET A 1 -11.08 -15.61 -10.23
C MET A 1 -11.26 -14.36 -9.40
N GLU A 2 -11.38 -14.50 -8.09
CA GLU A 2 -11.55 -13.36 -7.18
C GLU A 2 -10.20 -12.98 -6.56
N PHE A 3 -9.97 -11.69 -6.34
CA PHE A 3 -8.73 -11.15 -5.75
C PHE A 3 -9.04 -10.42 -4.45
N ASN A 4 -8.12 -10.50 -3.50
CA ASN A 4 -8.04 -9.53 -2.40
C ASN A 4 -7.27 -8.30 -2.87
N TYR A 5 -7.65 -7.12 -2.38
CA TYR A 5 -7.01 -5.85 -2.73
C TYR A 5 -6.46 -5.17 -1.49
N LEU A 6 -5.21 -4.73 -1.56
CA LEU A 6 -4.56 -3.94 -0.51
C LEU A 6 -3.98 -2.67 -1.11
N SER A 7 -3.87 -1.62 -0.29
CA SER A 7 -3.08 -0.44 -0.64
C SER A 7 -1.91 -0.30 0.33
N LEU A 8 -0.74 0.02 -0.21
CA LEU A 8 0.50 0.31 0.52
C LEU A 8 1.10 1.59 -0.05
N GLY A 9 1.98 2.25 0.71
CA GLY A 9 2.84 3.30 0.19
C GLY A 9 2.80 4.60 0.96
N ASN A 10 3.43 5.61 0.36
CA ASN A 10 3.74 6.86 1.04
C ASN A 10 2.54 7.80 1.19
N GLU A 11 1.41 7.50 0.55
CA GLU A 11 0.26 8.39 0.51
C GLU A 11 -1.07 7.65 0.24
N CYS A 12 -2.17 8.37 0.46
CA CYS A 12 -3.54 7.85 0.46
C CYS A 12 -4.12 7.56 -0.95
N SER A 13 -3.40 7.88 -2.04
CA SER A 13 -3.94 7.85 -3.40
C SER A 13 -4.36 6.44 -3.87
N SER A 14 -3.57 5.42 -3.53
CA SER A 14 -3.89 4.02 -3.82
C SER A 14 -5.15 3.55 -3.07
N ALA A 15 -5.33 3.98 -1.81
CA ALA A 15 -6.51 3.66 -1.02
C ALA A 15 -7.78 4.36 -1.54
N LEU A 16 -7.64 5.60 -2.00
CA LEU A 16 -8.72 6.37 -2.62
C LEU A 16 -9.20 5.68 -3.89
N VAL A 17 -8.29 5.20 -4.74
CA VAL A 17 -8.64 4.47 -5.97
C VAL A 17 -9.37 3.16 -5.66
N LEU A 18 -8.91 2.37 -4.69
CA LEU A 18 -9.62 1.15 -4.28
C LEU A 18 -11.04 1.45 -3.80
N LYS A 19 -11.23 2.57 -3.10
CA LYS A 19 -12.55 3.04 -2.67
C LYS A 19 -13.41 3.44 -3.87
N ASP A 20 -12.88 4.25 -4.78
CA ASP A 20 -13.62 4.77 -5.94
C ASP A 20 -14.02 3.67 -6.93
N LEU A 21 -13.22 2.60 -7.02
CA LEU A 21 -13.50 1.42 -7.84
C LEU A 21 -14.37 0.36 -7.11
N ASN A 22 -14.79 0.61 -5.86
CA ASN A 22 -15.51 -0.35 -5.01
C ASN A 22 -14.77 -1.69 -4.83
N LEU A 23 -13.44 -1.70 -4.90
CA LEU A 23 -12.60 -2.88 -4.68
C LEU A 23 -12.17 -3.04 -3.21
N ARG A 24 -12.39 -2.01 -2.40
CA ARG A 24 -12.03 -1.97 -1.00
C ARG A 24 -13.10 -2.64 -0.13
N THR A 25 -12.72 -3.72 0.57
CA THR A 25 -13.60 -4.43 1.53
C THR A 25 -13.55 -3.84 2.96
N GLY A 26 -12.54 -3.01 3.25
CA GLY A 26 -12.40 -2.32 4.52
C GLY A 26 -11.16 -1.44 4.55
N SER A 27 -10.92 -0.74 5.67
CA SER A 27 -9.66 -0.01 5.84
C SER A 27 -8.52 -0.92 6.32
N HIS A 28 -7.37 -0.82 5.67
CA HIS A 28 -6.12 -1.44 6.08
C HIS A 28 -5.19 -0.41 6.77
N PRO A 29 -4.08 -0.85 7.40
CA PRO A 29 -3.25 0.01 8.24
C PRO A 29 -2.66 1.21 7.49
N PHE A 30 -2.40 1.06 6.19
CA PHE A 30 -1.68 2.06 5.39
C PHE A 30 -2.59 2.95 4.53
N ASP A 31 -3.91 2.74 4.58
CA ASP A 31 -4.83 3.39 3.63
C ASP A 31 -4.97 4.91 3.82
N TRP A 32 -4.68 5.41 5.02
CA TRP A 32 -4.92 6.81 5.41
C TRP A 32 -3.74 7.39 6.18
N THR A 33 -2.55 6.84 5.95
CA THR A 33 -1.29 7.23 6.59
C THR A 33 -0.29 7.66 5.52
N GLU A 34 0.63 8.55 5.89
CA GLU A 34 1.83 8.76 5.09
C GLU A 34 2.89 7.78 5.58
N THR A 35 3.27 6.83 4.71
CA THR A 35 4.15 5.70 5.09
C THR A 35 5.40 5.69 4.22
N PRO A 36 6.47 6.41 4.61
CA PRO A 36 7.73 6.38 3.88
C PRO A 36 8.26 4.95 3.75
N PHE A 37 8.94 4.63 2.64
CA PHE A 37 9.42 3.28 2.35
C PHE A 37 10.16 2.60 3.51
N LYS A 38 11.05 3.33 4.21
CA LYS A 38 11.79 2.80 5.36
C LYS A 38 10.85 2.39 6.51
N ALA A 39 9.86 3.23 6.81
CA ALA A 39 8.84 2.97 7.83
C ALA A 39 7.97 1.77 7.45
N LEU A 40 7.48 1.74 6.20
CA LEU A 40 6.69 0.62 5.66
C LEU A 40 7.46 -0.70 5.77
N SER A 41 8.72 -0.71 5.32
CA SER A 41 9.57 -1.90 5.33
C SER A 41 9.80 -2.41 6.75
N ALA A 42 10.22 -1.53 7.67
CA ALA A 42 10.45 -1.88 9.06
C ALA A 42 9.16 -2.41 9.74
N CYS A 43 8.04 -1.73 9.52
CA CYS A 43 6.74 -2.13 10.04
C CYS A 43 6.31 -3.51 9.54
N LEU A 44 6.42 -3.76 8.23
CA LEU A 44 6.05 -5.06 7.66
C LEU A 44 6.97 -6.17 8.15
N GLN A 45 8.29 -5.94 8.20
CA GLN A 45 9.28 -6.93 8.65
C GLN A 45 9.13 -7.32 10.13
N THR A 46 8.62 -6.41 10.95
CA THR A 46 8.43 -6.62 12.39
C THR A 46 6.99 -6.87 12.77
N ASP A 47 6.12 -7.19 11.79
CA ASP A 47 4.69 -7.47 11.99
C ASP A 47 4.00 -6.44 12.92
N PHE A 48 4.17 -5.16 12.60
CA PHE A 48 3.51 -4.03 13.25
C PHE A 48 3.82 -3.85 14.76
N THR A 49 4.90 -4.43 15.30
CA THR A 49 5.20 -4.37 16.75
C THR A 49 5.24 -2.96 17.33
N MET A 50 5.75 -1.98 16.58
CA MET A 50 5.84 -0.58 16.99
C MET A 50 4.82 0.33 16.30
N PHE A 51 3.83 -0.24 15.59
CA PHE A 51 2.86 0.55 14.85
C PHE A 51 1.98 1.31 15.83
N HIS A 52 1.88 2.64 15.64
CA HIS A 52 1.16 3.52 16.56
C HIS A 52 1.67 3.43 18.03
N LYS A 53 2.96 3.11 18.22
CA LYS A 53 3.63 3.16 19.53
C LYS A 53 4.50 4.41 19.63
N ASN A 54 4.69 4.89 20.87
CA ASN A 54 5.51 6.06 21.20
C ASN A 54 5.19 7.29 20.34
N VAL A 55 3.89 7.51 20.09
CA VAL A 55 3.46 8.57 19.20
C VAL A 55 3.84 9.93 19.74
N HIS A 56 4.30 10.81 18.86
CA HIS A 56 4.70 12.18 19.18
C HIS A 56 4.40 13.11 18.01
N LEU A 57 4.48 14.42 18.23
CA LEU A 57 4.34 15.39 17.15
C LEU A 57 5.63 15.46 16.34
N ASP A 58 5.50 15.63 15.02
CA ASP A 58 6.64 16.03 14.19
C ASP A 58 7.16 17.43 14.59
N GLU A 59 8.36 17.79 14.12
CA GLU A 59 9.02 19.06 14.46
C GLU A 59 8.15 20.29 14.16
N MET A 60 7.30 20.20 13.13
CA MET A 60 6.42 21.27 12.68
C MET A 60 5.04 21.22 13.35
N LYS A 61 4.78 20.24 14.22
CA LYS A 61 3.49 19.96 14.85
C LYS A 61 2.34 19.80 13.84
N ARG A 62 2.64 19.32 12.63
CA ARG A 62 1.65 19.14 11.55
C ARG A 62 1.04 17.75 11.53
N ASN A 63 1.76 16.78 12.10
CA ASN A 63 1.32 15.39 12.17
C ASN A 63 1.71 14.78 13.51
N VAL A 64 0.92 13.79 13.92
CA VAL A 64 1.35 12.78 14.88
C VAL A 64 2.09 11.69 14.12
N ILE A 65 3.23 11.24 14.65
CA ILE A 65 4.11 10.22 14.06
C ILE A 65 4.39 9.11 15.08
N ASP A 66 4.49 7.86 14.63
CA ASP A 66 4.88 6.73 15.47
C ASP A 66 6.39 6.45 15.44
N GLU A 67 6.82 5.42 16.18
CA GLU A 67 8.20 4.95 16.25
C GLU A 67 8.81 4.59 14.88
N TYR A 68 8.01 4.07 13.93
CA TYR A 68 8.52 3.79 12.59
C TYR A 68 8.68 5.07 11.74
N GLY A 69 8.09 6.18 12.17
CA GLY A 69 7.99 7.42 11.41
C GLY A 69 6.78 7.48 10.49
N ILE A 70 5.76 6.65 10.71
CA ILE A 70 4.48 6.69 9.98
C ILE A 70 3.69 7.89 10.48
N ARG A 71 3.13 8.67 9.56
CA ARG A 71 2.35 9.87 9.92
C ARG A 71 0.86 9.61 9.80
N TYR A 72 0.09 10.23 10.69
CA TYR A 72 -1.37 10.08 10.80
C TYR A 72 -2.10 11.38 10.44
N PRO A 73 -2.14 11.77 9.15
CA PRO A 73 -2.65 13.06 8.68
C PRO A 73 -4.15 13.28 8.91
N HIS A 74 -4.91 12.21 9.15
CA HIS A 74 -6.38 12.22 9.19
C HIS A 74 -6.98 11.68 10.49
N ASP A 75 -6.16 11.28 11.46
CA ASP A 75 -6.63 10.57 12.66
C ASP A 75 -6.68 11.43 13.92
N TYR A 76 -6.06 12.60 13.89
CA TYR A 76 -5.94 13.51 15.02
C TYR A 76 -6.61 14.85 14.74
N PRO A 77 -7.11 15.54 15.78
CA PRO A 77 -7.69 16.87 15.62
C PRO A 77 -6.65 17.87 15.12
N VAL A 78 -7.05 18.71 14.18
CA VAL A 78 -6.17 19.69 13.55
C VAL A 78 -6.86 21.05 13.45
N LYS A 79 -6.10 22.10 13.75
CA LYS A 79 -6.47 23.50 13.51
C LYS A 79 -5.88 24.00 12.20
N LEU A 80 -6.70 24.71 11.43
CA LEU A 80 -6.25 25.39 10.21
C LEU A 80 -5.43 26.63 10.56
N LEU A 81 -4.28 26.79 9.92
CA LEU A 81 -3.57 28.07 9.93
C LEU A 81 -4.34 29.09 9.10
N SER A 82 -4.36 30.34 9.55
CA SER A 82 -4.99 31.44 8.81
C SER A 82 -4.42 31.49 7.38
N ASN A 83 -5.30 31.65 6.39
CA ASN A 83 -5.03 31.70 4.93
C ASN A 83 -4.91 30.36 4.19
N PHE A 84 -5.08 29.22 4.85
CA PHE A 84 -5.11 27.91 4.17
C PHE A 84 -6.52 27.35 4.01
N LYS A 85 -6.81 26.75 2.85
CA LYS A 85 -8.07 26.03 2.56
C LYS A 85 -7.79 24.54 2.46
N CYS A 86 -8.74 23.71 2.89
CA CYS A 86 -8.72 22.27 2.58
C CYS A 86 -8.78 22.07 1.07
N SER A 87 -7.93 21.19 0.52
CA SER A 87 -8.11 20.69 -0.84
C SER A 87 -9.26 19.67 -0.90
N ALA A 88 -9.78 19.43 -2.10
CA ALA A 88 -10.92 18.55 -2.33
C ALA A 88 -10.67 17.08 -1.94
N ASP A 89 -9.40 16.67 -1.85
CA ASP A 89 -8.95 15.36 -1.38
C ASP A 89 -8.80 15.26 0.15
N GLY A 90 -9.14 16.34 0.88
CA GLY A 90 -9.01 16.40 2.34
C GLY A 90 -7.58 16.61 2.84
N PHE A 91 -6.62 16.85 1.94
CA PHE A 91 -5.30 17.34 2.34
C PHE A 91 -5.41 18.81 2.76
N ILE A 92 -4.63 19.20 3.74
CA ILE A 92 -4.66 20.56 4.28
C ILE A 92 -3.23 21.03 4.37
N ALA A 93 -2.76 21.67 3.32
CA ALA A 93 -1.55 22.48 3.40
C ALA A 93 -1.80 23.53 4.49
N GLY A 94 -0.96 23.62 5.52
CA GLY A 94 -1.11 24.61 6.59
C GLY A 94 -2.10 24.24 7.71
N ARG A 95 -1.95 23.05 8.29
CA ARG A 95 -2.62 22.64 9.54
C ARG A 95 -1.62 22.45 10.68
N LEU A 96 -2.08 22.59 11.91
CA LEU A 96 -1.37 22.14 13.12
C LEU A 96 -2.24 21.14 13.86
N VAL A 97 -1.62 20.14 14.49
CA VAL A 97 -2.30 19.25 15.43
C VAL A 97 -2.72 20.06 16.67
N GLU A 98 -3.92 19.82 17.18
CA GLU A 98 -4.41 20.49 18.40
C GLU A 98 -3.63 20.07 19.65
N ASP A 99 -3.56 20.94 20.66
CA ASP A 99 -2.68 20.73 21.81
C ASP A 99 -3.11 19.53 22.69
N ASP A 100 -4.38 19.12 22.62
CA ASP A 100 -4.93 17.99 23.37
C ASP A 100 -5.10 16.70 22.54
N TRP A 101 -4.38 16.61 21.42
CA TRP A 101 -4.37 15.45 20.52
C TRP A 101 -4.14 14.10 21.21
N TYR A 102 -3.38 14.08 22.30
CA TYR A 102 -3.03 12.88 23.04
C TYR A 102 -4.26 12.14 23.59
N LYS A 103 -5.39 12.85 23.81
CA LYS A 103 -6.66 12.26 24.24
C LYS A 103 -7.24 11.28 23.21
N TYR A 104 -6.85 11.39 21.95
CA TYR A 104 -7.34 10.55 20.86
C TYR A 104 -6.47 9.30 20.64
N THR A 105 -5.31 9.21 21.30
CA THR A 105 -4.33 8.14 21.06
C THR A 105 -4.90 6.75 21.28
N GLU A 106 -5.66 6.52 22.35
CA GLU A 106 -6.26 5.20 22.62
C GLU A 106 -7.23 4.78 21.50
N GLN A 107 -8.17 5.67 21.15
CA GLN A 107 -9.13 5.44 20.08
C GLN A 107 -8.44 5.17 18.73
N VAL A 108 -7.39 5.92 18.39
CA VAL A 108 -6.62 5.72 17.16
C VAL A 108 -5.87 4.39 17.20
N SER A 109 -5.32 4.01 18.36
CA SER A 109 -4.63 2.73 18.55
C SER A 109 -5.57 1.55 18.33
N GLU A 110 -6.75 1.57 18.94
CA GLU A 110 -7.77 0.52 18.74
C GLU A 110 -8.25 0.45 17.28
N LYS A 111 -8.45 1.62 16.65
CA LYS A 111 -8.82 1.71 15.24
C LYS A 111 -7.78 1.02 14.36
N TYR A 112 -6.49 1.27 14.59
CA TYR A 112 -5.43 0.62 13.82
C TYR A 112 -5.22 -0.84 14.19
N GLY A 113 -5.45 -1.25 15.44
CA GLY A 113 -5.46 -2.66 15.83
C GLY A 113 -6.42 -3.49 14.98
N ARG A 114 -7.67 -3.02 14.79
CA ARG A 114 -8.65 -3.67 13.90
C ARG A 114 -8.22 -3.68 12.43
N ARG A 115 -7.54 -2.62 11.97
CA ARG A 115 -7.02 -2.54 10.59
C ARG A 115 -5.88 -3.52 10.34
N ILE A 116 -4.99 -3.66 11.32
CA ILE A 116 -3.85 -4.60 11.29
C ILE A 116 -4.38 -6.03 11.27
N GLU A 117 -5.35 -6.35 12.11
CA GLU A 117 -5.99 -7.67 12.11
C GLU A 117 -6.62 -7.99 10.73
N ARG A 118 -7.35 -7.05 10.12
CA ARG A 118 -7.88 -7.24 8.76
C ARG A 118 -6.78 -7.49 7.73
N PHE A 119 -5.67 -6.76 7.80
CA PHE A 119 -4.52 -6.97 6.93
C PHE A 119 -3.95 -8.38 7.12
N ARG A 120 -3.73 -8.81 8.37
CA ARG A 120 -3.25 -10.17 8.68
C ARG A 120 -4.19 -11.25 8.15
N ASN A 121 -5.50 -11.06 8.27
CA ASN A 121 -6.50 -11.99 7.73
C ASN A 121 -6.40 -12.10 6.20
N VAL A 122 -6.22 -10.98 5.48
CA VAL A 122 -6.01 -11.00 4.03
C VAL A 122 -4.71 -11.72 3.65
N MET A 123 -3.63 -11.52 4.42
CA MET A 123 -2.34 -12.18 4.18
C MET A 123 -2.38 -13.69 4.49
N ALA A 124 -3.19 -14.09 5.48
CA ALA A 124 -3.41 -15.47 5.88
C ALA A 124 -4.31 -16.25 4.90
N ASP A 125 -5.29 -15.60 4.28
CA ASP A 125 -6.24 -16.22 3.35
C ASP A 125 -5.57 -16.70 2.05
N LYS A 126 -5.08 -17.94 2.02
CA LYS A 126 -4.43 -18.57 0.86
C LYS A 126 -5.39 -18.92 -0.29
N SER A 127 -6.70 -18.73 -0.13
CA SER A 127 -7.68 -19.10 -1.17
C SER A 127 -7.76 -18.11 -2.33
N LYS A 128 -7.37 -16.85 -2.10
CA LYS A 128 -7.43 -15.77 -3.09
C LYS A 128 -6.05 -15.15 -3.31
N PRO A 129 -5.62 -14.84 -4.54
CA PRO A 129 -4.48 -13.97 -4.78
C PRO A 129 -4.69 -12.54 -4.25
N ILE A 130 -3.60 -11.79 -4.09
CA ILE A 130 -3.65 -10.37 -3.69
C ILE A 130 -3.08 -9.48 -4.79
N ILE A 131 -3.84 -8.45 -5.16
CA ILE A 131 -3.34 -7.30 -5.91
C ILE A 131 -3.09 -6.16 -4.92
N ILE A 132 -1.86 -5.67 -4.90
CA ILE A 132 -1.44 -4.57 -4.03
C ILE A 132 -1.27 -3.33 -4.90
N LEU A 133 -1.99 -2.25 -4.59
CA LEU A 133 -1.71 -0.94 -5.18
C LEU A 133 -0.64 -0.26 -4.33
N TYR A 134 0.41 0.21 -5.00
CA TYR A 134 1.57 0.83 -4.38
C TYR A 134 1.95 2.07 -5.16
N ARG A 135 2.34 3.16 -4.49
CA ARG A 135 2.93 4.33 -5.14
C ARG A 135 4.28 4.63 -4.54
N ASP A 136 5.31 4.35 -5.32
CA ASP A 136 6.72 4.60 -5.03
C ASP A 136 7.54 4.16 -6.25
N LYS A 137 8.87 4.11 -6.09
CA LYS A 137 9.79 3.54 -7.06
C LYS A 137 9.59 2.04 -7.27
N TYR A 138 9.87 1.59 -8.48
CA TYR A 138 9.84 0.18 -8.87
C TYR A 138 10.73 -0.71 -7.99
N GLU A 139 11.94 -0.26 -7.64
CA GLU A 139 12.86 -1.01 -6.77
C GLU A 139 12.26 -1.26 -5.38
N ASN A 140 11.59 -0.26 -4.80
CA ASN A 140 10.94 -0.39 -3.51
C ASN A 140 9.80 -1.43 -3.56
N ALA A 141 9.06 -1.50 -4.67
CA ALA A 141 8.02 -2.50 -4.86
C ALA A 141 8.57 -3.94 -4.86
N LEU A 142 9.75 -4.17 -5.46
CA LEU A 142 10.43 -5.47 -5.40
C LEU A 142 10.77 -5.86 -3.95
N ILE A 143 11.30 -4.91 -3.18
CA ILE A 143 11.68 -5.15 -1.78
C ILE A 143 10.43 -5.40 -0.92
N VAL A 144 9.37 -4.59 -1.07
CA VAL A 144 8.09 -4.79 -0.37
C VAL A 144 7.52 -6.17 -0.68
N LYS A 145 7.53 -6.60 -1.94
CA LYS A 145 7.07 -7.94 -2.31
C LYS A 145 7.84 -9.03 -1.57
N GLN A 146 9.17 -8.96 -1.56
CA GLN A 146 10.02 -9.93 -0.86
C GLN A 146 9.75 -9.96 0.65
N ILE A 147 9.53 -8.79 1.26
CA ILE A 147 9.19 -8.69 2.69
C ILE A 147 7.85 -9.38 2.95
N LEU A 148 6.83 -9.13 2.13
CA LEU A 148 5.50 -9.75 2.30
C LEU A 148 5.55 -11.26 2.10
N GLU A 149 6.29 -11.73 1.10
CA GLU A 149 6.52 -13.16 0.85
C GLU A 149 7.19 -13.83 2.04
N LYS A 150 8.28 -13.25 2.55
CA LYS A 150 9.06 -13.81 3.66
C LYS A 150 8.31 -13.76 4.99
N THR A 151 7.70 -12.62 5.32
CA THR A 151 7.11 -12.40 6.66
C THR A 151 5.79 -13.13 6.82
N TYR A 152 4.96 -13.19 5.76
CA TYR A 152 3.60 -13.74 5.82
C TYR A 152 3.44 -15.05 5.04
N ASN A 153 4.55 -15.61 4.54
CA ASN A 153 4.58 -16.81 3.69
C ASN A 153 3.55 -16.71 2.54
N ARG A 154 3.65 -15.66 1.74
CA ARG A 154 2.60 -15.24 0.80
C ARG A 154 3.13 -15.06 -0.62
N GLU A 155 3.01 -16.10 -1.45
CA GLU A 155 3.59 -16.14 -2.81
C GLU A 155 2.67 -15.55 -3.89
N HIS A 156 1.35 -15.60 -3.69
CA HIS A 156 0.35 -15.18 -4.68
C HIS A 156 0.07 -13.67 -4.62
N LEU A 157 1.11 -12.88 -4.91
CA LEU A 157 1.11 -11.42 -4.89
C LEU A 157 1.43 -10.83 -6.26
N ILE A 158 0.64 -9.84 -6.68
CA ILE A 158 0.99 -8.93 -7.77
C ILE A 158 0.92 -7.50 -7.24
N ILE A 159 1.91 -6.68 -7.59
CA ILE A 159 1.94 -5.27 -7.19
C ILE A 159 1.69 -4.39 -8.42
N VAL A 160 0.70 -3.52 -8.35
CA VAL A 160 0.48 -2.43 -9.29
C VAL A 160 1.17 -1.19 -8.72
N VAL A 161 2.19 -0.69 -9.41
CA VAL A 161 3.06 0.40 -8.96
C VAL A 161 2.75 1.66 -9.76
N ALA A 162 2.22 2.68 -9.09
CA ALA A 162 2.14 4.02 -9.62
C ALA A 162 3.51 4.70 -9.57
N THR A 163 4.11 4.92 -10.74
CA THR A 163 5.42 5.56 -10.92
C THR A 163 5.49 6.16 -12.32
N ASN A 164 6.38 7.14 -12.51
CA ASN A 164 6.74 7.66 -13.83
C ASN A 164 7.98 6.98 -14.43
N GLU A 165 8.53 5.97 -13.74
CA GLU A 165 9.70 5.22 -14.22
C GLU A 165 9.35 4.33 -15.42
N THR A 166 10.24 4.35 -16.42
CA THR A 166 10.18 3.43 -17.56
C THR A 166 11.14 2.27 -17.33
N ILE A 167 10.59 1.06 -17.16
CA ILE A 167 11.38 -0.17 -16.95
C ILE A 167 11.24 -1.07 -18.16
N VAL A 168 12.37 -1.40 -18.80
CA VAL A 168 12.39 -2.18 -20.06
C VAL A 168 11.98 -3.64 -19.82
N TRP A 169 12.35 -4.21 -18.66
CA TRP A 169 12.08 -5.61 -18.29
C TRP A 169 11.54 -5.71 -16.86
N PRO A 170 10.29 -5.31 -16.62
CA PRO A 170 9.73 -5.38 -15.27
C PRO A 170 9.53 -6.84 -14.86
N ASN A 171 9.69 -7.10 -13.56
CA ASN A 171 9.31 -8.36 -12.97
C ASN A 171 7.84 -8.65 -13.32
N PRO A 172 7.49 -9.86 -13.78
CA PRO A 172 6.13 -10.13 -14.27
C PRO A 172 5.06 -10.03 -13.18
N ALA A 173 5.43 -10.13 -11.89
CA ALA A 173 4.57 -9.89 -10.74
C ALA A 173 4.44 -8.40 -10.37
N ILE A 174 4.98 -7.50 -11.18
CA ILE A 174 4.84 -6.05 -11.04
C ILE A 174 4.24 -5.47 -12.32
N VAL A 175 3.20 -4.65 -12.16
CA VAL A 175 2.57 -3.89 -13.24
C VAL A 175 2.79 -2.42 -12.95
N LEU A 176 3.40 -1.70 -13.89
CA LEU A 176 3.62 -0.26 -13.77
C LEU A 176 2.44 0.50 -14.34
N CYS A 177 2.08 1.61 -13.72
CA CYS A 177 1.18 2.60 -14.29
C CYS A 177 1.64 4.01 -13.91
N ASN A 178 1.35 4.98 -14.77
CA ASN A 178 1.51 6.39 -14.44
C ASN A 178 0.12 7.04 -14.35
N PRO A 179 -0.50 7.11 -13.16
CA PRO A 179 -1.84 7.64 -13.01
C PRO A 179 -1.89 9.17 -13.13
N GLU A 180 -0.76 9.84 -13.28
CA GLU A 180 -0.67 11.27 -13.54
C GLU A 180 -0.78 11.52 -15.04
N SER A 181 -1.98 11.88 -15.50
CA SER A 181 -2.28 12.07 -16.92
C SER A 181 -3.38 13.12 -17.13
N GLY A 182 -3.25 13.90 -18.20
CA GLY A 182 -4.27 14.89 -18.58
C GLY A 182 -4.57 15.94 -17.50
N GLY A 183 -3.58 16.28 -16.66
CA GLY A 183 -3.73 17.20 -15.54
C GLY A 183 -4.38 16.61 -14.29
N LYS A 184 -4.77 15.33 -14.31
CA LYS A 184 -5.21 14.60 -13.12
C LYS A 184 -4.00 13.98 -12.44
N TRP A 185 -3.95 14.09 -11.12
CA TRP A 185 -2.87 13.52 -10.32
C TRP A 185 -3.07 12.03 -9.99
N ASN A 186 -4.31 11.55 -10.00
CA ASN A 186 -4.63 10.18 -9.62
C ASN A 186 -5.78 9.62 -10.48
N ASP A 187 -5.55 9.47 -11.79
CA ASP A 187 -6.58 8.99 -12.71
C ASP A 187 -6.94 7.52 -12.45
N LYS A 188 -8.18 7.30 -12.00
CA LYS A 188 -8.72 5.97 -11.67
C LYS A 188 -8.79 5.02 -12.88
N ASP A 189 -8.94 5.54 -14.10
CA ASP A 189 -9.09 4.69 -15.29
C ASP A 189 -7.75 4.06 -15.67
N ILE A 190 -6.64 4.77 -15.44
CA ILE A 190 -5.28 4.25 -15.60
C ILE A 190 -5.00 3.15 -14.57
N TRP A 191 -5.38 3.37 -13.31
CA TRP A 191 -5.29 2.34 -12.28
C TRP A 191 -6.12 1.10 -12.63
N LEU A 192 -7.36 1.29 -13.09
CA LEU A 192 -8.23 0.18 -13.48
C LEU A 192 -7.61 -0.67 -14.59
N GLY A 193 -7.06 -0.04 -15.63
CA GLY A 193 -6.36 -0.76 -16.71
C GLY A 193 -5.15 -1.57 -16.19
N ALA A 194 -4.38 -1.01 -15.26
CA ALA A 194 -3.25 -1.69 -14.65
C ALA A 194 -3.67 -2.86 -13.74
N ILE A 195 -4.75 -2.70 -12.97
CA ILE A 195 -5.35 -3.78 -12.16
C ILE A 195 -5.86 -4.92 -13.05
N GLN A 196 -6.51 -4.60 -14.17
CA GLN A 196 -6.97 -5.60 -15.14
C GLN A 196 -5.78 -6.35 -15.77
N SER A 197 -4.72 -5.64 -16.14
CA SER A 197 -3.47 -6.25 -16.62
C SER A 197 -2.84 -7.17 -15.57
N ALA A 198 -2.81 -6.76 -14.30
CA ALA A 198 -2.35 -7.60 -13.19
C ALA A 198 -3.19 -8.89 -13.08
N ALA A 199 -4.52 -8.77 -13.09
CA ALA A 199 -5.42 -9.91 -13.02
C ALA A 199 -5.24 -10.89 -14.19
N GLN A 200 -5.00 -10.38 -15.41
CA GLN A 200 -4.73 -11.19 -16.59
C GLN A 200 -3.37 -11.91 -16.54
N ARG A 201 -2.35 -11.34 -15.87
CA ARG A 201 -1.01 -11.94 -15.73
C ARG A 201 -0.97 -13.06 -14.68
N TYR A 202 -1.81 -12.98 -13.66
CA TYR A 202 -1.76 -13.91 -12.52
C TYR A 202 -1.78 -15.41 -12.86
N PRO A 203 -2.63 -15.90 -13.80
CA PRO A 203 -2.64 -17.31 -14.16
C PRO A 203 -1.29 -17.82 -14.67
N PHE A 204 -0.53 -16.97 -15.36
CA PHE A 204 0.79 -17.33 -15.90
C PHE A 204 1.90 -17.34 -14.84
N LEU A 205 1.74 -16.50 -13.79
CA LEU A 205 2.67 -16.46 -12.65
C LEU A 205 2.47 -17.64 -11.68
N SER A 206 1.22 -18.10 -11.56
CA SER A 206 0.85 -19.20 -10.65
C SER A 206 1.01 -20.59 -11.28
N ALA A 207 1.20 -20.67 -12.59
CA ALA A 207 1.50 -21.93 -13.27
C ALA A 207 2.89 -22.43 -12.84
N LYS A 208 2.97 -23.62 -12.22
CA LYS A 208 4.25 -24.30 -12.02
C LYS A 208 4.86 -24.58 -13.39
N PRO A 209 6.17 -24.36 -13.58
CA PRO A 209 6.82 -24.69 -14.85
C PRO A 209 6.56 -26.16 -15.16
N ILE A 210 5.97 -26.42 -16.34
CA ILE A 210 5.86 -27.77 -16.86
C ILE A 210 7.30 -28.19 -17.20
N ILE A 211 7.92 -29.00 -16.34
CA ILE A 211 9.20 -29.64 -16.65
C ILE A 211 8.89 -30.68 -17.73
N VAL A 212 9.03 -30.29 -18.99
CA VAL A 212 9.00 -31.24 -20.10
C VAL A 212 10.33 -31.98 -20.09
N ASN A 213 10.38 -33.13 -19.41
CA ASN A 213 11.48 -34.08 -19.55
C ASN A 213 11.47 -34.64 -20.99
N LYS A 214 12.00 -33.88 -21.95
CA LYS A 214 12.38 -34.44 -23.25
C LYS A 214 13.63 -35.29 -23.02
N ARG A 215 13.44 -36.58 -22.66
CA ARG A 215 14.44 -37.59 -22.96
C ARG A 215 14.58 -37.64 -24.48
N PHE A 216 15.59 -36.97 -25.00
CA PHE A 216 16.11 -37.28 -26.33
C PHE A 216 16.81 -38.63 -26.21
N ASP A 217 16.07 -39.71 -26.43
CA ASP A 217 16.67 -41.01 -26.74
C ASP A 217 17.33 -40.88 -28.12
N MET A 218 18.57 -40.41 -28.13
CA MET A 218 19.46 -40.61 -29.26
C MET A 218 19.84 -42.09 -29.26
N ARG A 219 19.13 -42.87 -30.07
CA ARG A 219 19.61 -44.19 -30.48
C ARG A 219 20.81 -43.95 -31.39
N ILE A 220 21.98 -44.40 -30.93
CA ILE A 220 23.23 -44.52 -31.68
C ILE A 220 23.09 -45.67 -32.68
#